data_AF-A0A7X6NJW0-F1
#
_entry.id   AF-A0A7X6NJW0-F1
#
_cell.length_a   1.000
_cell.length_b   1.000
_cell.length_c   1.000
_cell.angle_alpha   90.00
_cell.angle_beta   90.00
_cell.angle_gamma   90.00
#
_symmetry.space_group_name_H-M   'P 1'
#
loop_
_entity.id
_entity.type
_entity.pdbx_description
1 polymer ?
#
loop_
_entity_poly.entity_id
_entity_poly.type
_entity_poly.pdbx_seq_one_letter_code
_entity_poly.pdbx_strand_id
1 'polypeptide(L)'
;MQYVKLEDLVSYTGIEPVYYPEDVQSRIYTPDIVRPGLQMAGYFEWFSFERVQVMGKAEILYIETLDEEVKKERLDKFFSFPIPALIVANEMEVDDLIIYYAKKYKRPVFKSNERTDKLVNIMINFLEEELAEETTLHGVCLEVFGVGVLLRGKSSVGKSETALELINRGHRLVADDAVIIKKVEGGLKATCPELTRHLMEIRGIGILDIQHLFGVGSIRIEQFVELVVDLEEWDENKEYDRIGKDEEYTEILGVKVSTVIIPVRPGRNTSAIIEIAAKNYRQKLLGFNPLDTYNKKFRNMIR
;
A
#
# COMPACT_ATOMS: atom_id res chain seq x y z
N MET A 1 17.81 -3.53 3.23
CA MET A 1 17.18 -2.38 2.55
C MET A 1 16.37 -2.96 1.41
N GLN A 2 15.05 -2.76 1.43
CA GLN A 2 14.14 -3.23 0.38
C GLN A 2 14.51 -2.51 -0.92
N TYR A 3 14.42 -3.20 -2.05
CA TYR A 3 14.75 -2.64 -3.35
C TYR A 3 13.78 -3.16 -4.40
N VAL A 4 13.53 -2.33 -5.40
CA VAL A 4 12.74 -2.68 -6.58
C VAL A 4 13.68 -2.85 -7.76
N LYS A 5 13.47 -3.90 -8.58
CA LYS A 5 14.22 -4.05 -9.82
C LYS A 5 13.64 -3.10 -10.87
N LEU A 6 14.52 -2.56 -11.69
CA LEU A 6 14.10 -1.71 -12.81
C LEU A 6 13.15 -2.45 -13.78
N GLU A 7 13.32 -3.77 -13.96
CA GLU A 7 12.42 -4.60 -14.78
C GLU A 7 10.96 -4.55 -14.29
N ASP A 8 10.75 -4.58 -12.98
CA ASP A 8 9.40 -4.56 -12.38
C ASP A 8 8.74 -3.19 -12.64
N LEU A 9 9.50 -2.10 -12.50
CA LEU A 9 9.03 -0.75 -12.84
C LEU A 9 8.69 -0.62 -14.33
N VAL A 10 9.53 -1.16 -15.22
CA VAL A 10 9.31 -1.13 -16.67
C VAL A 10 8.05 -1.91 -17.04
N SER A 11 7.88 -3.12 -16.49
CA SER A 11 6.70 -3.95 -16.73
C SER A 11 5.40 -3.30 -16.23
N TYR A 12 5.46 -2.59 -15.10
CA TYR A 12 4.29 -1.92 -14.53
C TYR A 12 3.89 -0.67 -15.33
N THR A 13 4.88 0.14 -15.72
CA THR A 13 4.64 1.44 -16.39
C THR A 13 4.46 1.33 -17.90
N GLY A 14 4.91 0.23 -18.51
CA GLY A 14 4.86 0.03 -19.97
C GLY A 14 5.80 0.96 -20.75
N ILE A 15 6.86 1.45 -20.11
CA ILE A 15 7.86 2.30 -20.79
C ILE A 15 8.70 1.49 -21.79
N GLU A 16 9.07 2.11 -22.90
CA GLU A 16 9.79 1.46 -23.98
C GLU A 16 11.30 1.61 -23.80
N PRO A 17 12.10 0.53 -23.89
CA PRO A 17 13.54 0.61 -23.81
C PRO A 17 14.12 1.25 -25.08
N VAL A 18 14.89 2.32 -24.92
CA VAL A 18 15.72 2.90 -25.98
C VAL A 18 17.11 2.29 -25.94
N TYR A 19 17.65 2.14 -24.73
CA TYR A 19 18.90 1.43 -24.47
C TYR A 19 18.83 0.74 -23.11
N TYR A 20 18.94 -0.58 -23.10
CA TYR A 20 19.00 -1.40 -21.89
C TYR A 20 20.28 -2.24 -21.92
N PRO A 21 21.26 -1.98 -21.02
CA PRO A 21 22.46 -2.79 -20.95
C PRO A 21 22.17 -4.17 -20.35
N GLU A 22 22.58 -5.25 -21.04
CA GLU A 22 22.34 -6.64 -20.63
C GLU A 22 22.96 -7.00 -19.25
N ASP A 23 24.04 -6.34 -18.87
CA ASP A 23 24.79 -6.64 -17.64
C ASP A 23 24.36 -5.81 -16.41
N VAL A 24 23.44 -4.85 -16.56
CA VAL A 24 23.14 -3.87 -15.48
C VAL A 24 21.83 -4.21 -14.80
N GLN A 25 21.93 -4.75 -13.59
CA GLN A 25 20.81 -4.87 -12.67
C GLN A 25 20.64 -3.57 -11.88
N SER A 26 19.92 -2.61 -12.45
CA SER A 26 19.56 -1.39 -11.72
C SER A 26 18.58 -1.69 -10.60
N ARG A 27 18.93 -1.26 -9.39
CA ARG A 27 18.12 -1.40 -8.17
C ARG A 27 17.69 -0.02 -7.70
N ILE A 28 16.42 0.12 -7.38
CA ILE A 28 15.81 1.36 -6.89
C ILE A 28 15.53 1.17 -5.40
N TYR A 29 16.01 2.10 -4.58
CA TYR A 29 15.90 2.03 -3.11
C TYR A 29 14.99 3.12 -2.53
N THR A 30 14.58 4.08 -3.35
CA THR A 30 13.76 5.22 -2.92
C THR A 30 12.60 5.43 -3.91
N PRO A 31 11.41 5.80 -3.42
CA PRO A 31 10.28 6.12 -4.29
C PRO A 31 10.40 7.48 -4.99
N ASP A 32 11.25 8.36 -4.46
CA ASP A 32 11.46 9.70 -5.02
C ASP A 32 12.02 9.66 -6.45
N ILE A 33 11.48 10.53 -7.29
CA ILE A 33 11.87 10.71 -8.69
C ILE A 33 12.42 12.11 -8.88
N VAL A 34 13.47 12.24 -9.68
CA VAL A 34 14.15 13.52 -9.92
C VAL A 34 13.91 13.98 -11.35
N ARG A 35 13.55 15.25 -11.51
CA ARG A 35 13.57 15.95 -12.80
C ARG A 35 14.87 16.75 -12.88
N PRO A 36 15.82 16.38 -13.75
CA PRO A 36 17.19 16.88 -13.67
C PRO A 36 17.38 18.29 -14.29
N GLY A 37 16.44 19.22 -14.09
CA GLY A 37 16.50 20.56 -14.71
C GLY A 37 17.76 21.37 -14.32
N LEU A 38 18.14 21.36 -13.04
CA LEU A 38 19.35 22.05 -12.56
C LEU A 38 20.64 21.37 -13.04
N GLN A 39 20.64 20.04 -13.15
CA GLN A 39 21.76 19.28 -13.69
C GLN A 39 21.94 19.60 -15.17
N MET A 40 20.83 19.75 -15.92
CA MET A 40 20.88 20.19 -17.31
C MET A 40 21.40 21.61 -17.43
N ALA A 41 21.26 22.46 -16.40
CA ALA A 41 21.88 23.78 -16.31
C ALA A 41 23.36 23.77 -15.87
N GLY A 42 23.91 22.64 -15.45
CA GLY A 42 25.31 22.46 -15.04
C GLY A 42 25.56 22.40 -13.52
N TYR A 43 24.51 22.42 -12.69
CA TYR A 43 24.64 22.35 -11.24
C TYR A 43 24.55 20.90 -10.72
N PHE A 44 25.68 20.38 -10.23
CA PHE A 44 25.81 18.97 -9.79
C PHE A 44 26.18 18.80 -8.31
N GLU A 45 26.35 19.87 -7.52
CA GLU A 45 26.77 19.76 -6.11
C GLU A 45 25.78 18.98 -5.25
N TRP A 46 24.47 19.12 -5.52
CA TRP A 46 23.39 18.41 -4.83
C TRP A 46 22.60 17.52 -5.78
N PHE A 47 23.31 16.63 -6.49
CA PHE A 47 22.66 15.70 -7.42
C PHE A 47 22.26 14.38 -6.76
N SER A 48 20.95 14.14 -6.66
CA SER A 48 20.38 12.87 -6.15
C SER A 48 20.37 11.79 -7.24
N PHE A 49 21.56 11.36 -7.68
CA PHE A 49 21.73 10.43 -8.79
C PHE A 49 21.18 9.02 -8.51
N GLU A 50 21.07 8.61 -7.24
CA GLU A 50 20.57 7.29 -6.84
C GLU A 50 19.08 7.07 -7.16
N ARG A 51 18.37 8.15 -7.54
CA ARG A 51 16.94 8.18 -7.86
C ARG A 51 16.71 8.01 -9.35
N VAL A 52 15.52 7.55 -9.72
CA VAL A 52 15.10 7.51 -11.14
C VAL A 52 15.03 8.93 -11.68
N GLN A 53 15.58 9.14 -12.87
CA GLN A 53 15.63 10.45 -13.52
C GLN A 53 14.56 10.51 -14.62
N VAL A 54 13.75 11.58 -14.63
CA VAL A 54 12.72 11.79 -15.66
C VAL A 54 12.94 13.13 -16.33
N MET A 55 13.11 13.11 -17.65
CA MET A 55 13.14 14.31 -18.50
C MET A 55 11.80 14.49 -19.19
N GLY A 56 11.20 15.67 -19.04
CA GLY A 56 10.03 16.09 -19.79
C GLY A 56 10.38 17.10 -20.87
N LYS A 57 9.34 17.80 -21.35
CA LYS A 57 9.48 18.86 -22.37
C LYS A 57 10.43 19.97 -21.96
N ALA A 58 10.38 20.40 -20.69
CA ALA A 58 11.19 21.51 -20.23
C ALA A 58 12.69 21.17 -20.28
N GLU A 59 13.08 19.99 -19.80
CA GLU A 59 14.48 19.57 -19.78
C GLU A 59 15.02 19.36 -21.19
N ILE A 60 14.27 18.66 -22.06
CA ILE A 60 14.73 18.40 -23.43
C ILE A 60 14.82 19.69 -24.25
N LEU A 61 13.79 20.54 -24.23
CA LEU A 61 13.82 21.82 -24.94
C LEU A 61 14.94 22.73 -24.43
N TYR A 62 15.21 22.73 -23.12
CA TYR A 62 16.33 23.48 -22.56
C TYR A 62 17.67 22.97 -23.10
N ILE A 63 17.88 21.66 -23.13
CA ILE A 63 19.10 21.05 -23.69
C ILE A 63 19.29 21.42 -25.17
N GLU A 64 18.20 21.49 -25.95
CA GLU A 64 18.24 21.90 -27.36
C GLU A 64 18.67 23.36 -27.56
N THR A 65 18.47 24.23 -26.56
CA THR A 65 18.92 25.63 -26.63
C THR A 65 20.41 25.83 -26.33
N LEU A 66 21.10 24.80 -25.86
CA LEU A 66 22.51 24.89 -25.47
C LEU A 66 23.44 24.73 -26.67
N ASP A 67 24.60 25.38 -26.60
CA ASP A 67 25.69 25.13 -27.54
C ASP A 67 26.15 23.66 -27.46
N GLU A 68 26.53 23.10 -28.61
CA GLU A 68 26.91 21.69 -28.75
C GLU A 68 28.04 21.26 -27.78
N GLU A 69 29.04 22.12 -27.53
CA GLU A 69 30.13 21.83 -26.59
C GLU A 69 29.62 21.74 -25.15
N VAL A 70 28.78 22.70 -24.74
CA VAL A 70 28.19 22.76 -23.40
C VAL A 70 27.24 21.58 -23.18
N LYS A 71 26.42 21.25 -24.18
CA LYS A 71 25.52 20.10 -24.15
C LYS A 71 26.27 18.79 -23.92
N LYS A 72 27.37 18.58 -24.65
CA LYS A 72 28.25 17.40 -24.49
C LYS A 72 28.87 17.33 -23.10
N GLU A 73 29.43 18.43 -22.61
CA GLU A 73 30.01 18.50 -21.26
C GLU A 73 28.99 18.11 -20.17
N ARG A 74 27.77 18.67 -20.25
CA ARG A 74 26.73 18.42 -19.25
C ARG A 74 26.20 17.00 -19.30
N LEU A 75 25.96 16.44 -20.48
CA LEU A 75 25.49 15.06 -20.64
C LEU A 75 26.58 14.05 -20.21
N ASP A 76 27.84 14.27 -20.58
CA ASP A 76 28.96 13.42 -20.15
C ASP A 76 29.04 13.36 -18.62
N LYS A 77 28.97 14.54 -17.97
CA LYS A 77 28.96 14.62 -16.51
C LYS A 77 27.72 13.98 -15.89
N PHE A 78 26.52 14.19 -16.44
CA PHE A 78 25.29 13.59 -15.95
C PHE A 78 25.32 12.06 -15.96
N PHE A 79 25.72 11.46 -17.10
CA PHE A 79 25.80 10.00 -17.24
C PHE A 79 26.99 9.36 -16.51
N SER A 80 28.00 10.15 -16.14
CA SER A 80 29.11 9.68 -15.30
C SER A 80 28.64 9.16 -13.94
N PHE A 81 27.56 9.73 -13.40
CA PHE A 81 26.95 9.26 -12.16
C PHE A 81 26.19 7.94 -12.35
N PRO A 82 26.12 7.07 -11.32
CA PRO A 82 25.40 5.80 -11.39
C PRO A 82 23.90 5.98 -11.23
N ILE A 83 23.27 6.61 -12.22
CA ILE A 83 21.81 6.74 -12.29
C ILE A 83 21.17 5.36 -12.54
N PRO A 84 20.07 5.01 -11.85
CA PRO A 84 19.39 3.73 -12.03
C PRO A 84 18.72 3.64 -13.40
N ALA A 85 18.07 4.72 -13.84
CA ALA A 85 17.47 4.85 -15.16
C ALA A 85 17.21 6.32 -15.50
N LEU A 86 17.28 6.64 -16.80
CA LEU A 86 16.75 7.87 -17.37
C LEU A 86 15.49 7.55 -18.17
N ILE A 87 14.42 8.30 -17.96
CA ILE A 87 13.15 8.13 -18.67
C ILE A 87 12.79 9.46 -19.35
N VAL A 88 12.57 9.43 -20.66
CA VAL A 88 12.13 10.58 -21.46
C VAL A 88 10.62 10.50 -21.68
N ALA A 89 9.89 11.51 -21.23
CA ALA A 89 8.42 11.53 -21.22
C ALA A 89 7.84 12.42 -22.34
N ASN A 90 6.52 12.34 -22.56
CA ASN A 90 5.74 13.08 -23.55
C ASN A 90 6.06 12.80 -25.03
N GLU A 91 6.33 11.54 -25.40
CA GLU A 91 6.56 11.16 -26.81
C GLU A 91 7.75 11.92 -27.45
N MET A 92 8.68 12.38 -26.63
CA MET A 92 9.83 13.12 -27.12
C MET A 92 10.86 12.18 -27.72
N GLU A 93 11.47 12.63 -28.81
CA GLU A 93 12.62 11.96 -29.41
C GLU A 93 13.81 12.04 -28.46
N VAL A 94 14.53 10.93 -28.34
CA VAL A 94 15.75 10.86 -27.52
C VAL A 94 16.94 11.22 -28.40
N ASP A 95 17.61 12.32 -28.05
CA ASP A 95 18.77 12.81 -28.78
C ASP A 95 19.90 11.75 -28.88
N ASP A 96 20.54 11.68 -30.05
CA ASP A 96 21.64 10.75 -30.32
C ASP A 96 22.80 10.90 -29.31
N LEU A 97 23.05 12.11 -28.80
CA LEU A 97 24.06 12.34 -27.76
C LEU A 97 23.66 11.68 -26.44
N ILE A 98 22.38 11.69 -26.08
CA ILE A 98 21.89 11.00 -24.88
C ILE A 98 22.13 9.49 -25.03
N ILE A 99 21.79 8.92 -26.20
CA ILE A 99 22.02 7.50 -26.50
C ILE A 99 23.52 7.17 -26.47
N TYR A 100 24.36 8.05 -27.02
CA TYR A 100 25.81 7.88 -27.03
C TYR A 100 26.39 7.82 -25.61
N TYR A 101 26.07 8.78 -24.74
CA TYR A 101 26.57 8.80 -23.37
C TYR A 101 25.95 7.70 -22.50
N ALA A 102 24.69 7.35 -22.73
CA ALA A 102 24.07 6.20 -22.09
C ALA A 102 24.83 4.90 -22.39
N LYS A 103 25.21 4.68 -23.66
CA LYS A 103 26.06 3.53 -24.07
C LYS A 103 27.46 3.60 -23.47
N LYS A 104 28.09 4.77 -23.48
CA LYS A 104 29.44 4.99 -22.92
C LYS A 104 29.51 4.61 -21.43
N TYR A 105 28.50 5.00 -20.65
CA TYR A 105 28.45 4.77 -19.21
C TYR A 105 27.58 3.59 -18.78
N LYS A 106 27.01 2.84 -19.74
CA LYS A 106 26.08 1.72 -19.51
C LYS A 106 24.91 2.10 -18.59
N ARG A 107 24.22 3.21 -18.90
CA ARG A 107 23.05 3.66 -18.13
C ARG A 107 21.75 3.35 -18.89
N PRO A 108 20.74 2.73 -18.26
CA PRO A 108 19.47 2.46 -18.92
C PRO A 108 18.74 3.75 -19.33
N VAL A 109 18.21 3.77 -20.55
CA VAL A 109 17.38 4.86 -21.08
C VAL A 109 16.09 4.29 -21.64
N PHE A 110 14.99 4.88 -21.21
CA PHE A 110 13.64 4.54 -21.66
C PHE A 110 12.92 5.77 -22.18
N LYS A 111 11.88 5.53 -22.97
CA LYS A 111 10.94 6.55 -23.42
C LYS A 111 9.52 6.18 -23.03
N SER A 112 8.68 7.18 -22.87
CA SER A 112 7.26 7.01 -22.56
C SER A 112 6.41 8.02 -23.33
N ASN A 113 5.26 7.54 -23.80
CA ASN A 113 4.25 8.38 -24.43
C ASN A 113 3.39 9.13 -23.40
N GLU A 114 3.51 8.77 -22.12
CA GLU A 114 2.74 9.41 -21.06
C GLU A 114 3.25 10.81 -20.73
N ARG A 115 2.33 11.65 -20.25
CA ARG A 115 2.66 12.99 -19.77
C ARG A 115 3.59 12.90 -18.55
N THR A 116 4.58 13.80 -18.45
CA THR A 116 5.59 13.76 -17.37
C THR A 116 4.97 13.65 -15.97
N ASP A 117 3.98 14.48 -15.64
CA ASP A 117 3.38 14.48 -14.30
C ASP A 117 2.62 13.17 -14.02
N LYS A 118 1.90 12.67 -15.02
CA LYS A 118 1.17 11.40 -14.91
C LYS A 118 2.13 10.23 -14.74
N LEU A 119 3.19 10.19 -15.55
CA LEU A 119 4.23 9.17 -15.48
C LEU A 119 4.92 9.17 -14.11
N VAL A 120 5.34 10.34 -13.63
CA VAL A 120 5.97 10.50 -12.31
C VAL A 120 5.05 10.01 -11.20
N ASN A 121 3.77 10.37 -11.21
CA ASN A 121 2.82 9.91 -10.20
C ASN A 121 2.63 8.38 -10.22
N ILE A 122 2.49 7.77 -11.41
CA ILE A 122 2.36 6.32 -11.55
C ILE A 122 3.60 5.61 -10.97
N MET A 123 4.79 6.11 -11.28
CA MET A 123 6.04 5.54 -10.78
C MET A 123 6.21 5.72 -9.28
N ILE A 124 5.90 6.90 -8.73
CA ILE A 124 5.97 7.15 -7.28
C ILE A 124 5.03 6.19 -6.56
N ASN A 125 3.76 6.10 -6.97
CA ASN A 125 2.79 5.23 -6.31
C ASN A 125 3.23 3.76 -6.31
N PHE A 126 3.74 3.27 -7.45
CA PHE A 126 4.28 1.92 -7.55
C PHE A 126 5.48 1.70 -6.62
N LEU A 127 6.45 2.62 -6.64
CA LEU A 127 7.64 2.49 -5.81
C LEU A 127 7.32 2.64 -4.32
N GLU A 128 6.39 3.52 -3.93
CA GLU A 128 5.93 3.66 -2.55
C GLU A 128 5.29 2.37 -2.06
N GLU A 129 4.50 1.69 -2.89
CA GLU A 129 3.87 0.43 -2.53
C GLU A 129 4.87 -0.74 -2.42
N GLU A 130 5.82 -0.82 -3.35
CA GLU A 130 6.81 -1.90 -3.39
C GLU A 130 7.95 -1.72 -2.37
N LEU A 131 8.25 -0.47 -1.97
CA LEU A 131 9.24 -0.15 -0.94
C LEU A 131 8.60 0.13 0.44
N ALA A 132 7.28 -0.03 0.56
CA ALA A 132 6.55 0.19 1.80
C ALA A 132 7.09 -0.68 2.94
N GLU A 133 7.14 -0.11 4.14
CA GLU A 133 7.41 -0.87 5.36
C GLU A 133 6.33 -1.94 5.55
N GLU A 134 6.76 -3.17 5.83
CA GLU A 134 5.90 -4.34 5.92
C GLU A 134 6.10 -5.10 7.24
N THR A 135 5.02 -5.63 7.79
CA THR A 135 5.03 -6.63 8.88
C THR A 135 3.98 -7.70 8.64
N THR A 136 4.21 -8.91 9.18
CA THR A 136 3.20 -9.96 9.19
C THR A 136 2.60 -10.10 10.58
N LEU A 137 1.27 -10.05 10.67
CA LEU A 137 0.53 -10.27 11.91
C LEU A 137 -0.26 -11.58 11.84
N HIS A 138 -0.37 -12.26 12.99
CA HIS A 138 -1.27 -13.41 13.12
C HIS A 138 -2.70 -12.93 13.38
N GLY A 139 -3.64 -13.37 12.56
CA GLY A 139 -5.03 -12.92 12.62
C GLY A 139 -5.83 -13.28 11.37
N VAL A 140 -7.02 -12.71 11.26
CA VAL A 140 -7.88 -12.87 10.08
C VAL A 140 -8.30 -11.49 9.61
N CYS A 141 -8.09 -11.17 8.33
CA CYS A 141 -8.48 -9.90 7.75
C CYS A 141 -9.67 -10.09 6.80
N LEU A 142 -10.71 -9.28 6.98
CA LEU A 142 -11.94 -9.32 6.21
C LEU A 142 -12.36 -7.91 5.77
N GLU A 143 -13.11 -7.82 4.69
CA GLU A 143 -13.89 -6.63 4.33
C GLU A 143 -15.34 -6.83 4.78
N VAL A 144 -15.80 -6.01 5.73
CA VAL A 144 -17.14 -6.07 6.33
C VAL A 144 -17.85 -4.76 6.07
N PHE A 145 -18.87 -4.78 5.19
CA PHE A 145 -19.56 -3.57 4.72
C PHE A 145 -18.61 -2.47 4.24
N GLY A 146 -17.57 -2.83 3.49
CA GLY A 146 -16.54 -1.93 2.97
C GLY A 146 -15.44 -1.56 3.96
N VAL A 147 -15.58 -1.91 5.24
CA VAL A 147 -14.59 -1.63 6.28
C VAL A 147 -13.58 -2.76 6.33
N GLY A 148 -12.28 -2.45 6.32
CA GLY A 148 -11.27 -3.47 6.59
C GLY A 148 -11.16 -3.78 8.07
N VAL A 149 -11.49 -5.02 8.43
CA VAL A 149 -11.51 -5.51 9.81
C VAL A 149 -10.42 -6.55 10.01
N LEU A 150 -9.48 -6.27 10.92
CA LEU A 150 -8.47 -7.22 11.36
C LEU A 150 -8.93 -7.88 12.67
N LEU A 151 -9.29 -9.17 12.60
CA LEU A 151 -9.60 -10.00 13.75
C LEU A 151 -8.32 -10.51 14.39
N ARG A 152 -8.14 -10.17 15.65
CA ARG A 152 -7.05 -10.63 16.52
C ARG A 152 -7.63 -11.38 17.70
N GLY A 153 -6.76 -12.08 18.42
CA GLY A 153 -7.14 -12.88 19.57
C GLY A 153 -6.28 -14.12 19.71
N LYS A 154 -6.40 -14.80 20.85
CA LYS A 154 -5.65 -16.03 21.13
C LYS A 154 -5.96 -17.13 20.10
N SER A 155 -5.08 -18.11 19.97
CA SER A 155 -5.37 -19.29 19.15
C SER A 155 -6.60 -20.01 19.70
N SER A 156 -7.48 -20.50 18.84
CA SER A 156 -8.73 -21.21 19.20
C SER A 156 -9.87 -20.37 19.78
N VAL A 157 -9.76 -19.03 19.83
CA VAL A 157 -10.87 -18.18 20.30
C VAL A 157 -12.07 -18.13 19.34
N GLY A 158 -11.93 -18.73 18.14
CA GLY A 158 -12.98 -18.78 17.13
C GLY A 158 -12.82 -17.77 15.99
N LYS A 159 -11.58 -17.29 15.69
CA LYS A 159 -11.34 -16.27 14.65
C LYS A 159 -11.79 -16.73 13.27
N SER A 160 -11.30 -17.89 12.83
CA SER A 160 -11.57 -18.44 11.50
C SER A 160 -13.02 -18.92 11.36
N GLU A 161 -13.63 -19.45 12.42
CA GLU A 161 -15.06 -19.80 12.46
C GLU A 161 -15.96 -18.57 12.36
N THR A 162 -15.62 -17.50 13.09
CA THR A 162 -16.33 -16.21 13.01
C THR A 162 -16.19 -15.58 11.62
N ALA A 163 -15.00 -15.68 11.03
CA ALA A 163 -14.72 -15.23 9.68
C ALA A 163 -15.52 -15.99 8.62
N LEU A 164 -15.61 -17.32 8.74
CA LEU A 164 -16.41 -18.16 7.86
C LEU A 164 -17.90 -17.78 7.92
N GLU A 165 -18.43 -17.51 9.11
CA GLU A 165 -19.81 -17.03 9.24
C GLU A 165 -20.00 -15.64 8.60
N LEU A 166 -19.02 -14.74 8.72
CA LEU A 166 -19.07 -13.43 8.04
C LEU A 166 -19.04 -13.59 6.51
N ILE A 167 -18.22 -14.49 5.99
CA ILE A 167 -18.16 -14.80 4.55
C ILE A 167 -19.51 -15.34 4.07
N ASN A 168 -20.13 -16.25 4.84
CA ASN A 168 -21.46 -16.77 4.53
C ASN A 168 -22.56 -15.70 4.55
N ARG A 169 -22.33 -14.57 5.24
CA ARG A 169 -23.21 -13.38 5.24
C ARG A 169 -22.91 -12.40 4.12
N GLY A 170 -21.96 -12.71 3.23
CA GLY A 170 -21.62 -11.91 2.05
C GLY A 170 -20.43 -10.96 2.23
N HIS A 171 -19.69 -11.08 3.34
CA HIS A 171 -18.43 -10.35 3.54
C HIS A 171 -17.26 -11.05 2.85
N ARG A 172 -16.12 -10.37 2.72
CA ARG A 172 -15.01 -10.89 1.90
C ARG A 172 -13.77 -11.19 2.72
N LEU A 173 -13.16 -12.34 2.48
CA LEU A 173 -11.87 -12.71 3.06
C LEU A 173 -10.74 -12.00 2.33
N VAL A 174 -9.82 -11.41 3.10
CA VAL A 174 -8.55 -10.87 2.60
C VAL A 174 -7.42 -11.84 2.92
N ALA A 175 -7.34 -12.29 4.18
CA ALA A 175 -6.29 -13.18 4.66
C ALA A 175 -6.77 -13.96 5.89
N ASP A 176 -6.33 -15.21 6.04
CA ASP A 176 -6.50 -16.04 7.24
C ASP A 176 -5.12 -16.48 7.75
N ASP A 177 -5.00 -16.63 9.07
CA ASP A 177 -3.78 -16.95 9.82
C ASP A 177 -2.64 -15.91 9.72
N ALA A 178 -2.09 -15.69 8.52
CA ALA A 178 -0.98 -14.77 8.28
C ALA A 178 -1.44 -13.57 7.43
N VAL A 179 -1.50 -12.40 8.06
CA VAL A 179 -1.89 -11.14 7.42
C VAL A 179 -0.64 -10.30 7.18
N ILE A 180 -0.28 -10.09 5.92
CA ILE A 180 0.78 -9.15 5.54
C ILE A 180 0.18 -7.74 5.59
N ILE A 181 0.83 -6.83 6.31
CA ILE A 181 0.42 -5.44 6.44
C ILE A 181 1.56 -4.55 5.92
N LYS A 182 1.25 -3.73 4.92
CA LYS A 182 2.13 -2.70 4.37
C LYS A 182 1.64 -1.31 4.76
N LYS A 183 2.55 -0.40 5.08
CA LYS A 183 2.24 1.02 5.31
C LYS A 183 2.29 1.79 3.99
N VAL A 184 1.13 2.12 3.43
CA VAL A 184 0.98 2.76 2.12
C VAL A 184 0.07 3.97 2.26
N GLU A 185 0.44 5.11 1.67
CA GLU A 185 -0.34 6.37 1.68
C GLU A 185 -0.79 6.81 3.09
N GLY A 186 0.01 6.52 4.13
CA GLY A 186 -0.32 6.81 5.53
C GLY A 186 -1.35 5.88 6.18
N GLY A 187 -1.90 4.93 5.42
CA GLY A 187 -2.75 3.84 5.89
C GLY A 187 -2.02 2.51 6.02
N LEU A 188 -2.76 1.48 6.43
CA LEU A 188 -2.27 0.11 6.53
C LEU A 188 -3.02 -0.77 5.55
N LYS A 189 -2.36 -1.24 4.50
CA LYS A 189 -2.93 -2.13 3.50
C LYS A 189 -2.62 -3.58 3.88
N ALA A 190 -3.65 -4.38 4.08
CA ALA A 190 -3.53 -5.81 4.36
C ALA A 190 -3.68 -6.65 3.10
N THR A 191 -2.92 -7.73 3.03
CA THR A 191 -3.02 -8.80 2.03
C THR A 191 -2.60 -10.14 2.64
N CYS A 192 -2.61 -11.22 1.85
CA CYS A 192 -2.16 -12.55 2.23
C CYS A 192 -0.90 -12.97 1.48
N PRO A 193 -0.06 -13.85 2.07
CA PRO A 193 0.97 -14.56 1.32
C PRO A 193 0.38 -15.32 0.13
N GLU A 194 1.09 -15.33 -1.00
CA GLU A 194 0.67 -16.04 -2.22
C GLU A 194 0.30 -17.51 -1.96
N LEU A 195 1.05 -18.19 -1.08
CA LEU A 195 0.85 -19.61 -0.77
C LEU A 195 -0.49 -19.89 -0.05
N THR A 196 -0.96 -18.96 0.78
CA THR A 196 -2.19 -19.11 1.57
C THR A 196 -3.36 -18.33 0.98
N ARG A 197 -3.21 -17.81 -0.25
CA ARG A 197 -4.21 -16.99 -0.89
C ARG A 197 -5.54 -17.74 -1.04
N HIS A 198 -6.61 -17.09 -0.56
CA HIS A 198 -7.99 -17.62 -0.53
C HIS A 198 -8.19 -18.88 0.34
N LEU A 199 -7.16 -19.36 1.01
CA LEU A 199 -7.23 -20.53 1.86
C LEU A 199 -7.62 -20.13 3.29
N MET A 200 -8.35 -21.02 3.96
CA MET A 200 -8.72 -20.89 5.37
C MET A 200 -8.62 -22.26 6.04
N GLU A 201 -8.00 -22.34 7.22
CA GLU A 201 -7.97 -23.58 8.00
C GLU A 201 -9.13 -23.61 9.01
N ILE A 202 -9.96 -24.64 8.93
CA ILE A 202 -11.01 -24.89 9.92
C ILE A 202 -10.73 -26.18 10.67
N ARG A 203 -10.61 -26.10 11.99
CA ARG A 203 -10.34 -27.26 12.82
C ARG A 203 -11.46 -28.30 12.71
N GLY A 204 -11.07 -29.56 12.56
CA GLY A 204 -11.99 -30.68 12.36
C GLY A 204 -12.50 -30.83 10.92
N ILE A 205 -12.23 -29.87 10.03
CA ILE A 205 -12.57 -29.95 8.60
C ILE A 205 -11.30 -30.03 7.75
N GLY A 206 -10.33 -29.14 8.00
CA GLY A 206 -9.09 -29.00 7.23
C GLY A 206 -9.00 -27.66 6.50
N ILE A 207 -8.15 -27.60 5.48
CA ILE A 207 -7.95 -26.41 4.64
C ILE A 207 -9.08 -26.31 3.61
N LEU A 208 -9.69 -25.14 3.53
CA LEU A 208 -10.77 -24.80 2.61
C LEU A 208 -10.31 -23.73 1.63
N ASP A 209 -10.73 -23.85 0.38
CA ASP A 209 -10.60 -22.78 -0.60
C ASP A 209 -11.90 -21.97 -0.64
N ILE A 210 -11.84 -20.74 -0.11
CA ILE A 210 -13.00 -19.88 0.03
C ILE A 210 -13.51 -19.39 -1.32
N GLN A 211 -12.61 -19.13 -2.27
CA GLN A 211 -13.00 -18.68 -3.61
C GLN A 211 -13.81 -19.75 -4.35
N HIS A 212 -13.42 -21.02 -4.24
CA HIS A 212 -14.13 -22.12 -4.89
C HIS A 212 -15.46 -22.45 -4.21
N LEU A 213 -15.54 -22.31 -2.88
CA LEU A 213 -16.75 -22.63 -2.12
C LEU A 213 -17.81 -21.52 -2.18
N PHE A 214 -17.40 -20.25 -2.11
CA PHE A 214 -18.31 -19.10 -1.99
C PHE A 214 -18.26 -18.15 -3.20
N GLY A 215 -17.40 -18.43 -4.18
CA GLY A 215 -17.26 -17.66 -5.41
C GLY A 215 -16.37 -16.43 -5.28
N VAL A 216 -16.05 -15.81 -6.41
CA VAL A 216 -15.14 -14.64 -6.49
C VAL A 216 -15.61 -13.43 -5.67
N GLY A 217 -16.91 -13.34 -5.36
CA GLY A 217 -17.46 -12.25 -4.55
C GLY A 217 -17.11 -12.33 -3.07
N SER A 218 -16.58 -13.47 -2.60
CA SER A 218 -16.23 -13.76 -1.20
C SER A 218 -14.76 -13.49 -0.85
N ILE A 219 -13.95 -13.08 -1.83
CA ILE A 219 -12.52 -12.82 -1.64
C ILE A 219 -12.16 -11.39 -2.04
N ARG A 220 -11.07 -10.90 -1.47
CA ARG A 220 -10.50 -9.58 -1.74
C ARG A 220 -8.98 -9.70 -1.70
N ILE A 221 -8.28 -9.21 -2.72
CA ILE A 221 -6.82 -9.33 -2.81
C ILE A 221 -6.14 -8.49 -1.72
N GLU A 222 -6.67 -7.29 -1.50
CA GLU A 222 -6.13 -6.32 -0.57
C GLU A 222 -7.24 -5.43 0.01
N GLN A 223 -7.00 -4.92 1.21
CA GLN A 223 -7.92 -4.03 1.91
C GLN A 223 -7.17 -3.17 2.93
N PHE A 224 -7.53 -1.90 3.05
CA PHE A 224 -7.02 -1.06 4.13
C PHE A 224 -7.62 -1.47 5.48
N VAL A 225 -6.78 -1.66 6.50
CA VAL A 225 -7.20 -2.00 7.86
C VAL A 225 -7.61 -0.73 8.59
N GLU A 226 -8.88 -0.66 8.93
CA GLU A 226 -9.50 0.52 9.56
C GLU A 226 -9.98 0.22 10.99
N LEU A 227 -10.31 -1.04 11.25
CA LEU A 227 -10.80 -1.51 12.54
C LEU A 227 -10.06 -2.79 12.95
N VAL A 228 -9.49 -2.78 14.15
CA VAL A 228 -9.01 -3.99 14.82
C VAL A 228 -10.08 -4.48 15.76
N VAL A 229 -10.38 -5.77 15.69
CA VAL A 229 -11.28 -6.43 16.65
C VAL A 229 -10.48 -7.47 17.41
N ASP A 230 -10.29 -7.23 18.70
CA ASP A 230 -9.66 -8.19 19.60
C ASP A 230 -10.72 -9.11 20.19
N LEU A 231 -10.71 -10.38 19.75
CA LEU A 231 -11.52 -11.44 20.31
C LEU A 231 -10.85 -11.99 21.56
N GLU A 232 -11.53 -11.84 22.69
CA GLU A 232 -11.11 -12.35 23.99
C GLU A 232 -12.07 -13.42 24.49
N GLU A 233 -11.57 -14.38 25.26
CA GLU A 233 -12.45 -15.25 26.03
C GLU A 233 -13.16 -14.42 27.10
N TRP A 234 -14.45 -14.70 27.32
CA TRP A 234 -15.21 -14.02 28.35
C TRP A 234 -14.59 -14.24 29.73
N ASP A 235 -14.26 -13.14 30.42
CA ASP A 235 -13.82 -13.14 31.81
C ASP A 235 -14.89 -12.47 32.68
N GLU A 236 -15.40 -13.18 33.69
CA GLU A 236 -16.38 -12.65 34.64
C GLU A 236 -15.81 -11.51 35.50
N ASN A 237 -14.49 -11.41 35.62
CA ASN A 237 -13.81 -10.41 36.44
C ASN A 237 -13.44 -9.14 35.65
N LYS A 238 -13.60 -9.13 34.32
CA LYS A 238 -13.30 -7.97 33.47
C LYS A 238 -14.59 -7.19 33.20
N GLU A 239 -14.63 -5.92 33.59
CA GLU A 239 -15.71 -5.04 33.18
C GLU A 239 -15.51 -4.64 31.71
N TYR A 240 -16.35 -5.18 30.83
CA TYR A 240 -16.42 -4.74 29.45
C TYR A 240 -17.17 -3.40 29.38
N ASP A 241 -16.62 -2.44 28.64
CA ASP A 241 -17.22 -1.11 28.49
C ASP A 241 -18.62 -1.23 27.88
N ARG A 242 -19.62 -0.80 28.66
CA ARG A 242 -21.04 -0.85 28.30
C ARG A 242 -21.51 0.41 27.57
N ILE A 243 -20.70 1.46 27.62
CA ILE A 243 -21.06 2.80 27.17
C ILE A 243 -20.20 3.20 25.96
N GLY A 244 -19.05 2.58 25.73
CA GLY A 244 -18.19 2.85 24.57
C GLY A 244 -17.49 4.21 24.68
N LYS A 245 -17.09 4.56 25.91
CA LYS A 245 -16.71 5.91 26.31
C LYS A 245 -15.25 6.22 25.94
N ASP A 246 -14.40 5.20 25.89
CA ASP A 246 -12.98 5.34 25.54
C ASP A 246 -12.73 4.78 24.14
N GLU A 247 -12.06 5.57 23.30
CA GLU A 247 -11.58 5.11 22.01
C GLU A 247 -10.24 4.44 22.19
N GLU A 248 -10.23 3.11 22.09
CA GLU A 248 -9.01 2.33 22.09
C GLU A 248 -8.39 2.31 20.69
N TYR A 249 -7.07 2.36 20.64
CA TYR A 249 -6.30 2.29 19.42
C TYR A 249 -5.17 1.29 19.55
N THR A 250 -4.93 0.54 18.48
CA THR A 250 -3.76 -0.32 18.31
C THR A 250 -2.80 0.37 17.35
N GLU A 251 -1.53 0.43 17.70
CA GLU A 251 -0.49 0.96 16.81
C GLU A 251 0.16 -0.18 16.01
N ILE A 252 0.13 -0.06 14.68
CA ILE A 252 0.75 -1.01 13.74
C ILE A 252 1.57 -0.17 12.75
N LEU A 253 2.89 -0.45 12.63
CA LEU A 253 3.82 0.32 11.78
C LEU A 253 3.76 1.86 12.03
N GLY A 254 3.53 2.26 13.29
CA GLY A 254 3.39 3.66 13.67
C GLY A 254 2.05 4.32 13.29
N VAL A 255 1.08 3.55 12.78
CA VAL A 255 -0.28 4.02 12.44
C VAL A 255 -1.25 3.55 13.51
N LYS A 256 -2.06 4.46 14.05
CA LYS A 256 -3.10 4.16 15.04
C LYS A 256 -4.38 3.71 14.37
N VAL A 257 -4.88 2.54 14.73
CA VAL A 257 -6.11 1.94 14.20
C VAL A 257 -7.12 1.76 15.31
N SER A 258 -8.38 2.14 15.06
CA SER A 258 -9.48 1.97 16.02
C SER A 258 -9.60 0.51 16.46
N THR A 259 -9.70 0.26 17.76
CA THR A 259 -9.73 -1.08 18.33
C THR A 259 -10.98 -1.29 19.15
N VAL A 260 -11.59 -2.47 19.02
CA VAL A 260 -12.74 -2.89 19.81
C VAL A 260 -12.49 -4.29 20.36
N ILE A 261 -12.62 -4.45 21.67
CA ILE A 261 -12.52 -5.75 22.32
C ILE A 261 -13.92 -6.38 22.36
N ILE A 262 -14.06 -7.58 21.78
CA ILE A 262 -15.31 -8.35 21.77
C ILE A 262 -15.11 -9.66 22.51
N PRO A 263 -15.79 -9.88 23.64
CA PRO A 263 -15.68 -11.14 24.34
C PRO A 263 -16.57 -12.22 23.71
N VAL A 264 -15.97 -13.39 23.52
CA VAL A 264 -16.56 -14.58 22.94
C VAL A 264 -17.12 -15.48 24.05
N ARG A 265 -18.39 -15.86 23.92
CA ARG A 265 -19.08 -16.79 24.82
C ARG A 265 -20.08 -17.64 24.04
N PRO A 266 -20.28 -18.92 24.38
CA PRO A 266 -21.33 -19.75 23.79
C PRO A 266 -22.69 -19.07 23.83
N GLY A 267 -23.44 -19.13 22.72
CA GLY A 267 -24.75 -18.50 22.56
C GLY A 267 -24.72 -17.03 22.11
N ARG A 268 -23.53 -16.39 22.04
CA ARG A 268 -23.37 -15.04 21.49
C ARG A 268 -22.93 -15.14 20.03
N ASN A 269 -23.61 -14.41 19.14
CA ASN A 269 -23.23 -14.38 17.73
C ASN A 269 -22.14 -13.31 17.50
N THR A 270 -20.88 -13.74 17.50
CA THR A 270 -19.71 -12.85 17.37
C THR A 270 -19.71 -12.12 16.03
N SER A 271 -20.05 -12.81 14.93
CA SER A 271 -20.10 -12.22 13.58
C SER A 271 -21.09 -11.05 13.50
N ALA A 272 -22.28 -11.18 14.09
CA ALA A 272 -23.27 -10.10 14.15
C ALA A 272 -22.74 -8.87 14.93
N ILE A 273 -21.92 -9.09 15.96
CA ILE A 273 -21.36 -8.00 16.76
C ILE A 273 -20.24 -7.30 15.99
N ILE A 274 -19.42 -8.05 15.24
CA ILE A 274 -18.42 -7.47 14.33
C ILE A 274 -19.10 -6.62 13.25
N GLU A 275 -20.20 -7.09 12.67
CA GLU A 275 -21.02 -6.31 11.74
C GLU A 275 -21.51 -4.99 12.35
N ILE A 276 -21.95 -5.03 13.62
CA ILE A 276 -22.37 -3.83 14.36
C ILE A 276 -21.17 -2.92 14.63
N ALA A 277 -20.00 -3.47 14.99
CA ALA A 277 -18.78 -2.72 15.22
C ALA A 277 -18.32 -1.99 13.95
N ALA A 278 -18.33 -2.65 12.79
CA ALA A 278 -18.03 -2.04 11.49
C ALA A 278 -19.04 -0.93 11.14
N LYS A 279 -20.34 -1.15 11.37
CA LYS A 279 -21.37 -0.11 11.18
C LYS A 279 -21.18 1.08 12.11
N ASN A 280 -20.86 0.84 13.38
CA ASN A 280 -20.59 1.88 14.36
C ASN A 280 -19.34 2.70 13.99
N TYR A 281 -18.28 2.03 13.53
CA TYR A 281 -17.09 2.70 13.00
C TYR A 281 -17.44 3.64 11.84
N ARG A 282 -18.19 3.15 10.84
CA ARG A 282 -18.69 3.99 9.74
C ARG A 282 -19.57 5.14 10.22
N GLN A 283 -20.40 4.91 11.23
CA GLN A 283 -21.26 5.93 11.81
C GLN A 283 -20.44 7.07 12.44
N LYS A 284 -19.37 6.72 13.18
CA LYS A 284 -18.44 7.69 13.76
C LYS A 284 -17.71 8.51 12.69
N LEU A 285 -17.26 7.87 11.61
CA LEU A 285 -16.64 8.57 10.47
C LEU A 285 -17.57 9.59 9.81
N LEU A 286 -18.88 9.33 9.80
CA LEU A 286 -19.89 10.26 9.30
C LEU A 286 -20.25 11.37 10.30
N GLY A 287 -19.54 11.49 11.43
CA GLY A 287 -19.75 12.50 12.47
C GLY A 287 -20.95 12.23 13.39
N PHE A 288 -21.56 11.04 13.28
CA PHE A 288 -22.65 10.64 14.18
C PHE A 288 -22.06 9.85 15.34
N ASN A 289 -21.99 10.47 16.52
CA ASN A 289 -21.68 9.77 17.75
C ASN A 289 -22.97 9.52 18.55
N PRO A 290 -23.45 8.26 18.65
CA PRO A 290 -24.63 7.91 19.44
C PRO A 290 -24.50 8.36 20.91
N LEU A 291 -23.29 8.33 21.48
CA LEU A 291 -23.02 8.76 22.85
C LEU A 291 -23.23 10.25 23.04
N ASP A 292 -22.79 11.08 22.10
CA ASP A 292 -23.01 12.52 22.17
C ASP A 292 -24.50 12.85 22.05
N THR A 293 -25.23 12.10 21.22
CA THR A 293 -26.68 12.25 21.07
C THR A 293 -27.42 11.79 22.33
N TYR A 294 -27.01 10.67 22.93
CA TYR A 294 -27.56 10.16 24.19
C TYR A 294 -27.26 11.12 25.34
N ASN A 295 -26.02 11.58 25.49
CA ASN A 295 -25.62 12.57 26.51
C ASN A 295 -26.37 13.89 26.35
N LYS A 296 -26.58 14.38 25.11
CA LYS A 296 -27.40 15.56 24.84
C LYS A 296 -28.85 15.35 25.27
N LYS A 297 -29.46 14.21 24.91
CA LYS A 297 -30.84 13.88 25.31
C LYS A 297 -30.98 13.72 26.83
N PHE A 298 -30.03 13.05 27.47
CA PHE A 298 -30.03 12.83 28.91
C PHE A 298 -29.88 14.14 29.69
N ARG A 299 -28.97 15.04 29.26
CA ARG A 299 -28.86 16.40 29.84
C ARG A 299 -30.12 17.24 29.64
N ASN A 300 -30.80 17.10 28.51
CA ASN A 300 -32.06 17.80 28.25
C ASN A 300 -33.24 17.23 29.06
N MET A 301 -33.13 16.01 29.57
CA MET A 301 -34.16 15.36 30.39
C MET A 301 -34.02 15.64 31.89
N ILE A 302 -32.83 16.09 32.31
CA ILE A 302 -32.48 16.46 33.70
C ILE A 302 -32.65 17.97 33.94
N ARG A 303 -32.89 18.76 32.89
CA ARG A 303 -33.33 20.16 32.97
C ARG A 303 -34.85 20.24 32.97
#